data_AF-A0A848F9S3-F1
#
_entry.id   AF-A0A848F9S3-F1
#
_cell.length_a   1.000
_cell.length_b   1.000
_cell.length_c   1.000
_cell.angle_alpha   90.00
_cell.angle_beta   90.00
_cell.angle_gamma   90.00
#
_symmetry.space_group_name_H-M   'P 1'
#
loop_
_entity.id
_entity.type
_entity.pdbx_description
1 polymer ?
#
loop_
_entity_poly.entity_id
_entity_poly.type
_entity_poly.pdbx_seq_one_letter_code
_entity_poly.pdbx_strand_id
1 'polypeptide(L)'
;MQMALARWGAWFSRGWAWWWSVGLLLAGWLALHYLPTTDDNVRRVGMCYETLGMLLVLWEVAAATKKHGLQPPWRRLARYWRDIPLRPPAPAGLSGHVVLEGIEVHGRAGVIHASGGTLEERVAALENKLKGVQASVDCLDDRIGVEERTRASADKTEAAARAQADDQIRDAIKGLEVGGIDLTLFGLLWLFVGMVMTTGTPELCMVLDCIPQEAAPVQKDEARTIRVPAWPSVRT
;
A
#
# COMPACT_ATOMS: atom_id res chain seq x y z
N MET A 1 33.73 -8.90 -24.51
CA MET A 1 33.99 -8.22 -23.22
C MET A 1 32.86 -7.27 -22.79
N GLN A 2 32.34 -6.38 -23.65
CA GLN A 2 31.28 -5.42 -23.28
C GLN A 2 29.95 -6.05 -22.81
N MET A 3 29.49 -7.14 -23.43
CA MET A 3 28.27 -7.84 -22.98
C MET A 3 28.41 -8.48 -21.59
N ALA A 4 29.63 -8.89 -21.19
CA ALA A 4 29.87 -9.42 -19.86
C ALA A 4 29.72 -8.32 -18.80
N LEU A 5 30.34 -7.15 -19.02
CA LEU A 5 30.26 -6.01 -18.09
C LEU A 5 28.81 -5.52 -17.90
N ALA A 6 28.01 -5.47 -18.97
CA ALA A 6 26.59 -5.11 -18.86
C ALA A 6 25.79 -6.10 -18.00
N ARG A 7 26.07 -7.40 -18.13
CA ARG A 7 25.40 -8.44 -17.34
C ARG A 7 25.79 -8.38 -15.85
N TRP A 8 27.07 -8.11 -15.57
CA TRP A 8 27.56 -7.89 -14.20
C TRP A 8 26.96 -6.64 -13.56
N GLY A 9 26.86 -5.53 -14.30
CA GLY A 9 26.23 -4.31 -13.81
C GLY A 9 24.75 -4.51 -13.45
N ALA A 10 24.00 -5.21 -14.29
CA ALA A 10 22.59 -5.54 -14.03
C ALA A 10 22.40 -6.50 -12.85
N TRP A 11 23.33 -7.42 -12.63
CA TRP A 11 23.32 -8.29 -11.45
C TRP A 11 23.62 -7.51 -10.17
N PHE A 12 24.64 -6.64 -10.21
CA PHE A 12 25.04 -5.83 -9.08
C PHE A 12 23.93 -4.85 -8.65
N SER A 13 23.24 -4.23 -9.62
CA SER A 13 22.12 -3.34 -9.33
C SER A 13 20.91 -4.05 -8.73
N ARG A 14 20.65 -5.32 -9.11
CA ARG A 14 19.60 -6.14 -8.46
C ARG A 14 19.94 -6.46 -7.01
N GLY A 15 21.21 -6.70 -6.71
CA GLY A 15 21.69 -6.99 -5.35
C GLY A 15 21.99 -5.75 -4.51
N TRP A 16 21.72 -4.54 -4.98
CA TRP A 16 22.16 -3.30 -4.34
C TRP A 16 21.77 -3.21 -2.85
N ALA A 17 20.53 -3.58 -2.51
CA ALA A 17 20.07 -3.59 -1.12
C ALA A 17 20.87 -4.57 -0.24
N TRP A 18 21.18 -5.76 -0.78
CA TRP A 18 22.03 -6.74 -0.10
C TRP A 18 23.44 -6.21 0.13
N TRP A 19 24.03 -5.56 -0.88
CA TRP A 19 25.36 -4.95 -0.76
C TRP A 19 25.42 -3.86 0.31
N TRP A 20 24.38 -3.02 0.40
CA TRP A 20 24.27 -2.05 1.49
C TRP A 20 24.14 -2.71 2.85
N SER A 21 23.35 -3.79 2.96
CA SER A 21 23.21 -4.51 4.21
C SER A 21 24.54 -5.12 4.67
N VAL A 22 25.23 -5.85 3.78
CA VAL A 22 26.54 -6.42 4.08
C VAL A 22 27.58 -5.33 4.35
N GLY A 23 27.58 -4.25 3.56
CA GLY A 23 28.51 -3.14 3.71
C GLY A 23 28.34 -2.41 5.05
N LEU A 24 27.11 -2.18 5.48
CA LEU A 24 26.83 -1.62 6.81
C LEU A 24 27.27 -2.56 7.92
N LEU A 25 27.12 -3.89 7.78
CA LEU A 25 27.52 -4.85 8.82
C LEU A 25 29.04 -4.86 8.97
N LEU A 26 29.74 -4.89 7.84
CA LEU A 26 31.19 -4.76 7.79
C LEU A 26 31.64 -3.42 8.35
N ALA A 27 30.91 -2.32 8.08
CA ALA A 27 31.26 -1.01 8.59
C ALA A 27 31.17 -0.91 10.12
N GLY A 28 30.13 -1.48 10.75
CA GLY A 28 30.07 -1.50 12.21
C GLY A 28 31.08 -2.45 12.83
N TRP A 29 31.34 -3.60 12.20
CA TRP A 29 32.43 -4.48 12.62
C TRP A 29 33.79 -3.77 12.52
N LEU A 30 34.07 -3.07 11.42
CA LEU A 30 35.26 -2.23 11.29
C LEU A 30 35.30 -1.14 12.36
N ALA A 31 34.19 -0.46 12.61
CA ALA A 31 34.11 0.59 13.60
C ALA A 31 34.47 0.06 15.00
N LEU A 32 33.99 -1.13 15.37
CA LEU A 32 34.37 -1.79 16.62
C LEU A 32 35.85 -2.18 16.67
N HIS A 33 36.46 -2.48 15.52
CA HIS A 33 37.87 -2.86 15.46
C HIS A 33 38.81 -1.66 15.50
N TYR A 34 38.41 -0.52 14.91
CA TYR A 34 39.23 0.69 14.84
C TYR A 34 39.00 1.68 15.98
N LEU A 35 37.82 1.67 16.61
CA LEU A 35 37.53 2.46 17.80
C LEU A 35 37.98 1.67 19.05
N PRO A 36 38.48 2.35 20.10
CA PRO A 36 38.75 1.68 21.35
C PRO A 36 37.47 1.01 21.86
N THR A 37 37.58 -0.27 22.21
CA THR A 37 36.51 -1.12 22.74
C THR A 37 36.16 -0.69 24.16
N THR A 38 35.49 0.45 24.27
CA THR A 38 34.83 0.93 25.49
C THR A 38 33.35 0.56 25.42
N ASP A 39 32.76 0.27 26.57
CA ASP A 39 31.32 -0.07 26.70
C ASP A 39 30.43 0.98 26.03
N ASP A 40 30.79 2.26 26.16
CA ASP A 40 30.10 3.39 25.55
C ASP A 40 30.10 3.33 24.01
N ASN A 41 31.20 2.91 23.39
CA ASN A 41 31.31 2.86 21.93
C ASN A 41 30.47 1.71 21.37
N VAL A 42 30.52 0.53 21.98
CA VAL A 42 29.69 -0.62 21.59
C VAL A 42 28.20 -0.24 21.66
N ARG A 43 27.81 0.43 22.74
CA ARG A 43 26.42 0.88 22.94
C ARG A 43 25.99 1.93 21.92
N ARG A 44 26.86 2.89 21.57
CA ARG A 44 26.57 3.89 20.52
C ARG A 44 26.40 3.26 19.15
N VAL A 45 27.27 2.31 18.79
CA VAL A 45 27.15 1.58 17.51
C VAL A 45 25.83 0.79 17.47
N GLY A 46 25.48 0.12 18.56
CA GLY A 46 24.18 -0.57 18.69
C GLY A 46 22.98 0.38 18.51
N MET A 47 23.00 1.54 19.18
CA MET A 47 21.95 2.57 19.03
C MET A 47 21.86 3.11 17.59
N CYS A 48 23.00 3.27 16.91
CA CYS A 48 23.01 3.67 15.50
C CYS A 48 22.33 2.62 14.60
N TYR A 49 22.57 1.32 14.83
CA TYR A 49 21.89 0.28 14.07
C TYR A 49 20.39 0.20 14.36
N GLU A 50 20.01 0.34 15.61
CA GLU A 50 18.60 0.34 16.03
C GLU A 50 17.83 1.51 15.39
N THR A 51 18.38 2.72 15.47
CA THR A 51 17.78 3.92 14.86
C THR A 51 17.72 3.82 13.34
N LEU A 52 18.77 3.31 12.70
CA LEU A 52 18.79 3.07 11.25
C LEU A 52 17.74 2.03 10.85
N GLY A 53 17.64 0.91 11.57
CA GLY A 53 16.61 -0.11 11.34
C GLY A 53 15.20 0.47 11.46
N MET A 54 14.94 1.27 12.49
CA MET A 54 13.64 1.91 12.69
C MET A 54 13.31 2.93 11.58
N LEU A 55 14.28 3.76 11.17
CA LEU A 55 14.10 4.70 10.06
C LEU A 55 13.80 3.99 8.74
N LEU A 56 14.45 2.85 8.49
CA LEU A 56 14.27 2.07 7.27
C LEU A 56 12.86 1.46 7.20
N VAL A 57 12.36 0.92 8.32
CA VAL A 57 10.98 0.44 8.44
C VAL A 57 9.97 1.58 8.27
N LEU A 58 10.22 2.75 8.88
CA LEU A 58 9.34 3.92 8.74
C LEU A 58 9.31 4.44 7.30
N TRP A 59 10.45 4.42 6.61
CA TRP A 59 10.52 4.81 5.21
C TRP A 59 9.74 3.84 4.32
N GLU A 60 9.88 2.53 4.52
CA GLU A 60 9.07 1.53 3.80
C GLU A 60 7.57 1.76 3.98
N VAL A 61 7.12 1.95 5.23
CA VAL A 61 5.71 2.26 5.49
C VAL A 61 5.29 3.56 4.79
N ALA A 62 6.12 4.59 4.80
CA ALA A 62 5.83 5.85 4.12
C ALA A 62 5.77 5.68 2.59
N ALA A 63 6.68 4.90 2.01
CA ALA A 63 6.74 4.61 0.58
C ALA A 63 5.54 3.77 0.12
N ALA A 64 5.19 2.72 0.86
CA ALA A 64 4.00 1.91 0.64
C ALA A 64 2.73 2.77 0.73
N THR A 65 2.65 3.63 1.74
CA THR A 65 1.51 4.55 1.91
C THR A 65 1.34 5.50 0.71
N LYS A 66 2.46 6.03 0.18
CA LYS A 66 2.45 6.90 -1.01
C LYS A 66 1.99 6.15 -2.26
N LYS A 67 2.42 4.89 -2.46
CA LYS A 67 2.02 4.07 -3.62
C LYS A 67 0.53 3.78 -3.65
N HIS A 68 -0.09 3.54 -2.49
CA HIS A 68 -1.51 3.21 -2.41
C HIS A 68 -2.44 4.42 -2.27
N GLY A 69 -1.91 5.65 -2.34
CA GLY A 69 -2.71 6.87 -2.11
C GLY A 69 -3.36 6.92 -0.73
N LEU A 70 -2.92 6.06 0.20
CA LEU A 70 -3.44 6.01 1.54
C LEU A 70 -2.96 7.26 2.28
N GLN A 71 -3.81 7.85 3.10
CA GLN A 71 -3.35 8.93 3.96
C GLN A 71 -2.42 8.38 5.05
N PRO A 72 -1.29 9.03 5.33
CA PRO A 72 -0.34 8.56 6.33
C PRO A 72 -1.01 8.40 7.70
N PRO A 73 -0.61 7.40 8.50
CA PRO A 73 -1.26 7.07 9.75
C PRO A 73 -1.26 8.25 10.73
N TRP A 74 -0.22 9.09 10.71
CA TRP A 74 -0.17 10.31 11.52
C TRP A 74 -1.27 11.31 11.17
N ARG A 75 -1.76 11.38 9.92
CA ARG A 75 -2.90 12.24 9.57
C ARG A 75 -4.19 11.67 10.11
N ARG A 76 -4.35 10.34 10.12
CA ARG A 76 -5.50 9.68 10.75
C ARG A 76 -5.50 9.93 12.25
N LEU A 77 -4.33 9.81 12.88
CA LEU A 77 -4.14 10.16 14.28
C LEU A 77 -4.43 11.64 14.51
N ALA A 78 -3.88 12.55 13.71
CA ALA A 78 -4.13 13.98 13.85
C ALA A 78 -5.62 14.34 13.68
N ARG A 79 -6.36 13.65 12.79
CA ARG A 79 -7.82 13.76 12.65
C ARG A 79 -8.54 13.22 13.88
N TYR A 80 -8.19 12.01 14.33
CA TYR A 80 -8.71 11.43 15.57
C TYR A 80 -8.52 12.36 16.78
N TRP A 81 -7.34 12.96 16.92
CA TRP A 81 -7.04 13.94 17.97
C TRP A 81 -7.77 15.27 17.78
N ARG A 82 -8.11 15.65 16.53
CA ARG A 82 -8.93 16.82 16.22
C ARG A 82 -10.41 16.59 16.54
N ASP A 83 -10.87 15.36 16.37
CA ASP A 83 -12.24 14.90 16.58
C ASP A 83 -12.51 14.51 18.04
N ILE A 84 -11.54 14.73 18.95
CA ILE A 84 -11.75 14.60 20.39
C ILE A 84 -12.92 15.53 20.79
N PRO A 85 -13.97 15.02 21.45
CA PRO A 85 -15.24 15.72 21.71
C PRO A 85 -15.14 16.91 22.68
N LEU A 86 -13.93 17.33 23.03
CA LEU A 86 -13.66 18.51 23.87
C LEU A 86 -13.75 19.83 23.10
N ARG A 87 -13.95 19.81 21.77
CA ARG A 87 -14.19 21.01 20.96
C ARG A 87 -15.66 21.10 20.51
N PRO A 88 -16.35 22.23 20.73
CA PRO A 88 -17.72 22.42 20.24
C PRO A 88 -17.74 22.38 18.70
N PRO A 89 -18.74 21.73 18.08
CA PRO A 89 -18.81 21.55 16.64
C PRO A 89 -18.96 22.89 15.91
N ALA A 90 -18.22 23.06 14.82
CA ALA A 90 -18.42 24.19 13.91
C ALA A 90 -19.72 23.98 13.09
N PRO A 91 -20.46 25.05 12.76
CA PRO A 91 -21.73 24.93 12.03
C PRO A 91 -21.50 24.37 10.61
N ALA A 92 -22.09 23.20 10.33
CA ALA A 92 -21.98 22.52 9.04
C ALA A 92 -22.94 23.11 8.01
N GLY A 93 -22.42 23.59 6.88
CA GLY A 93 -23.21 23.99 5.72
C GLY A 93 -23.64 22.78 4.90
N LEU A 94 -24.93 22.62 4.67
CA LEU A 94 -25.56 21.54 3.90
C LEU A 94 -25.68 21.97 2.43
N SER A 95 -25.08 21.24 1.49
CA SER A 95 -25.34 21.40 0.05
C SER A 95 -25.69 20.03 -0.56
N GLY A 96 -26.79 19.99 -1.31
CA GLY A 96 -27.28 18.78 -1.99
C GLY A 96 -27.65 19.09 -3.44
N HIS A 97 -27.30 18.19 -4.34
CA HIS A 97 -27.60 18.27 -5.78
C HIS A 97 -28.45 17.05 -6.15
N VAL A 98 -29.57 17.27 -6.83
CA VAL A 98 -30.48 16.21 -7.31
C VAL A 98 -30.54 16.31 -8.83
N VAL A 99 -30.34 15.18 -9.52
CA VAL A 99 -30.52 15.04 -10.97
C VAL A 99 -31.52 13.91 -11.21
N LEU A 100 -32.53 14.16 -12.03
CA LEU A 100 -33.59 13.22 -12.42
C LEU A 100 -33.62 13.15 -13.95
N GLU A 101 -33.35 11.97 -14.53
CA GLU A 101 -33.30 11.78 -15.98
C GLU A 101 -33.99 10.46 -16.39
N GLY A 102 -34.88 10.54 -17.39
CA GLY A 102 -35.11 9.46 -18.36
C GLY A 102 -36.35 8.56 -18.20
N ILE A 103 -37.48 8.94 -18.81
CA ILE A 103 -38.49 7.98 -19.32
C ILE A 103 -38.99 8.48 -20.69
N GLU A 104 -38.78 7.69 -21.75
CA GLU A 104 -39.36 7.89 -23.09
C GLU A 104 -40.24 6.67 -23.46
N VAL A 105 -41.45 6.90 -23.97
CA VAL A 105 -42.43 5.86 -24.34
C VAL A 105 -42.88 6.06 -25.78
N HIS A 106 -42.83 4.99 -26.59
CA HIS A 106 -43.32 4.96 -27.97
C HIS A 106 -44.54 4.04 -28.10
N GLY A 107 -45.61 4.51 -28.75
CA GLY A 107 -46.83 3.74 -29.03
C GLY A 107 -47.20 3.75 -30.51
N ARG A 108 -47.62 2.60 -31.06
CA ARG A 108 -48.03 2.45 -32.46
C ARG A 108 -49.49 1.99 -32.55
N ALA A 109 -50.35 2.77 -33.21
CA ALA A 109 -51.75 2.43 -33.44
C ALA A 109 -51.96 1.96 -34.90
N GLY A 110 -52.70 0.88 -35.09
CA GLY A 110 -53.06 0.35 -36.41
C GLY A 110 -54.57 0.30 -36.61
N VAL A 111 -55.06 0.80 -37.74
CA VAL A 111 -56.49 0.79 -38.10
C VAL A 111 -56.77 -0.38 -39.05
N ILE A 112 -57.74 -1.22 -38.70
CA ILE A 112 -58.18 -2.35 -39.53
C ILE A 112 -59.40 -1.91 -40.33
N HIS A 113 -59.28 -1.83 -41.67
CA HIS A 113 -60.42 -1.63 -42.57
C HIS A 113 -60.93 -2.99 -43.08
N ALA A 114 -62.23 -3.26 -42.92
CA ALA A 114 -62.89 -4.42 -43.49
C ALA A 114 -63.40 -4.08 -44.91
N SER A 115 -62.83 -4.71 -45.94
CA SER A 115 -63.27 -4.54 -47.33
C SER A 115 -64.33 -5.58 -47.72
N GLY A 116 -65.41 -5.14 -48.36
CA GLY A 116 -66.52 -5.96 -48.85
C GLY A 116 -66.26 -6.64 -50.20
N GLY A 117 -65.07 -7.21 -50.40
CA GLY A 117 -64.69 -7.91 -51.63
C GLY A 117 -65.32 -9.30 -51.77
N THR A 118 -65.28 -9.85 -52.99
CA THR A 118 -65.73 -11.22 -53.32
C THR A 118 -64.92 -12.28 -52.54
N LEU A 119 -65.42 -13.51 -52.40
CA LEU A 119 -64.76 -14.56 -51.59
C LEU A 119 -63.34 -14.84 -52.09
N GLU A 120 -63.17 -14.92 -53.41
CA GLU A 120 -61.90 -15.16 -54.09
C GLU A 120 -60.89 -14.03 -53.81
N GLU A 121 -61.32 -12.77 -53.84
CA GLU A 121 -60.45 -11.63 -53.47
C GLU A 121 -60.03 -11.68 -51.99
N ARG A 122 -60.91 -12.13 -51.10
CA ARG A 122 -60.57 -12.29 -49.67
C ARG A 122 -59.56 -13.40 -49.46
N VAL A 123 -59.68 -14.52 -50.17
CA VAL A 123 -58.71 -15.63 -50.11
C VAL A 123 -57.35 -15.18 -50.66
N ALA A 124 -57.31 -14.55 -51.84
CA ALA A 124 -56.08 -14.03 -52.42
C ALA A 124 -55.40 -12.98 -51.51
N ALA A 125 -56.19 -12.11 -50.87
CA ALA A 125 -55.67 -11.15 -49.89
C ALA A 125 -55.13 -11.82 -48.63
N LEU A 126 -55.75 -12.90 -48.15
CA LEU A 126 -55.26 -13.69 -47.01
C LEU A 126 -53.97 -14.43 -47.36
N GLU A 127 -53.87 -15.04 -48.54
CA GLU A 127 -52.64 -15.70 -49.01
C GLU A 127 -51.47 -14.72 -49.12
N ASN A 128 -51.70 -13.53 -49.65
CA ASN A 128 -50.69 -12.48 -49.73
C ASN A 128 -50.28 -11.98 -48.34
N LYS A 129 -51.22 -11.84 -47.40
CA LYS A 129 -50.92 -11.52 -46.00
C LYS A 129 -50.10 -12.62 -45.34
N LEU A 130 -50.44 -13.89 -45.56
CA LEU A 130 -49.72 -15.03 -45.01
C LEU A 130 -48.29 -15.08 -45.52
N LYS A 131 -48.08 -14.88 -46.83
CA LYS A 131 -46.74 -14.75 -47.44
C LYS A 131 -45.96 -13.58 -46.83
N GLY A 132 -46.61 -12.45 -46.58
CA GLY A 132 -45.99 -11.30 -45.92
C GLY A 132 -45.58 -11.57 -44.47
N VAL A 133 -46.40 -12.32 -43.73
CA VAL A 133 -46.07 -12.77 -42.36
C VAL A 133 -44.90 -13.74 -42.39
N GLN A 134 -44.90 -14.74 -43.28
CA GLN A 134 -43.79 -15.69 -43.42
C GLN A 134 -42.47 -14.97 -43.69
N ALA A 135 -42.44 -14.04 -44.65
CA ALA A 135 -41.24 -13.25 -44.96
C ALA A 135 -40.80 -12.36 -43.78
N SER A 136 -41.76 -11.87 -42.98
CA SER A 136 -41.44 -11.10 -41.77
C SER A 136 -40.85 -11.98 -40.67
N VAL A 137 -41.31 -13.23 -40.53
CA VAL A 137 -40.75 -14.21 -39.59
C VAL A 137 -39.33 -14.60 -40.00
N ASP A 138 -39.10 -14.92 -41.28
CA ASP A 138 -37.76 -15.27 -41.78
C ASP A 138 -36.76 -14.11 -41.57
N CYS A 139 -37.19 -12.88 -41.84
CA CYS A 139 -36.39 -11.67 -41.59
C CYS A 139 -36.11 -11.45 -40.08
N LEU A 140 -37.08 -11.76 -39.22
CA LEU A 140 -36.92 -11.68 -37.77
C LEU A 140 -35.90 -12.72 -37.28
N ASP A 141 -35.98 -13.96 -37.77
CA ASP A 141 -35.06 -15.05 -37.41
C ASP A 141 -33.62 -14.74 -37.83
N ASP A 142 -33.43 -14.23 -39.05
CA ASP A 142 -32.12 -13.78 -39.52
C ASP A 142 -31.55 -12.66 -38.63
N ARG A 143 -32.40 -11.69 -38.25
CA ARG A 143 -32.00 -10.60 -37.37
C ARG A 143 -31.65 -11.10 -35.97
N ILE A 144 -32.44 -12.01 -35.41
CA ILE A 144 -32.16 -12.64 -34.11
C ILE A 144 -30.82 -13.38 -34.17
N GLY A 145 -30.57 -14.16 -35.23
CA GLY A 145 -29.31 -14.88 -35.41
C GLY A 145 -28.09 -13.95 -35.51
N VAL A 146 -28.22 -12.79 -36.15
CA VAL A 146 -27.16 -11.77 -36.19
C VAL A 146 -26.96 -11.11 -34.83
N GLU A 147 -28.04 -10.75 -34.12
CA GLU A 147 -27.96 -10.17 -32.77
C GLU A 147 -27.32 -11.16 -31.77
N GLU A 148 -27.68 -12.44 -31.82
CA GLU A 148 -27.09 -13.49 -30.98
C GLU A 148 -25.59 -13.65 -31.23
N ARG A 149 -25.15 -13.73 -32.49
CA ARG A 149 -23.72 -13.81 -32.83
C ARG A 149 -22.96 -12.57 -32.36
N THR A 150 -23.57 -11.39 -32.50
CA THR A 150 -22.98 -10.13 -32.06
C THR A 150 -22.81 -10.12 -30.54
N ARG A 151 -23.85 -10.49 -29.78
CA ARG A 151 -23.78 -10.60 -28.31
C ARG A 151 -22.75 -11.64 -27.86
N ALA A 152 -22.76 -12.84 -28.46
CA ALA A 152 -21.79 -13.88 -28.14
C ALA A 152 -20.34 -13.45 -28.43
N SER A 153 -20.11 -12.63 -29.47
CA SER A 153 -18.80 -12.06 -29.74
C SER A 153 -18.41 -10.99 -28.70
N ALA A 154 -19.35 -10.14 -28.29
CA ALA A 154 -19.14 -9.13 -27.25
C ALA A 154 -18.80 -9.78 -25.90
N ASP A 155 -19.54 -10.82 -25.50
CA ASP A 155 -19.30 -11.57 -24.25
C ASP A 155 -17.90 -12.19 -24.22
N LYS A 156 -17.43 -12.73 -25.35
CA LYS A 156 -16.06 -13.27 -25.46
C LYS A 156 -15.00 -12.19 -25.31
N THR A 157 -15.21 -11.02 -25.94
CA THR A 157 -14.26 -9.90 -25.81
C THR A 157 -14.24 -9.35 -24.39
N GLU A 158 -15.39 -9.27 -23.74
CA GLU A 158 -15.48 -8.85 -22.34
C GLU A 158 -14.79 -9.86 -21.41
N ALA A 159 -15.06 -11.17 -21.59
CA ALA A 159 -14.43 -12.21 -20.79
C ALA A 159 -12.90 -12.20 -20.93
N ALA A 160 -12.38 -12.00 -22.15
CA ALA A 160 -10.94 -11.85 -22.37
C ALA A 160 -10.36 -10.60 -21.70
N ALA A 161 -11.07 -9.47 -21.77
CA ALA A 161 -10.66 -8.23 -21.10
C ALA A 161 -10.65 -8.38 -19.57
N ARG A 162 -11.64 -9.07 -19.00
CA ARG A 162 -11.69 -9.38 -17.56
C ARG A 162 -10.53 -10.29 -17.15
N ALA A 163 -10.28 -11.37 -17.90
CA ALA A 163 -9.15 -12.26 -17.63
C ALA A 163 -7.81 -11.51 -17.66
N GLN A 164 -7.61 -10.63 -18.64
CA GLN A 164 -6.40 -9.79 -18.72
C GLN A 164 -6.29 -8.82 -17.53
N ALA A 165 -7.40 -8.21 -17.10
CA ALA A 165 -7.42 -7.34 -15.94
C ALA A 165 -7.11 -8.11 -14.64
N ASP A 166 -7.67 -9.31 -14.49
CA ASP A 166 -7.41 -10.18 -13.34
C ASP A 166 -5.95 -10.62 -13.28
N ASP A 167 -5.34 -10.95 -14.43
CA ASP A 167 -3.92 -11.28 -14.51
C ASP A 167 -3.04 -10.08 -14.13
N GLN A 168 -3.38 -8.87 -14.59
CA GLN A 168 -2.67 -7.65 -14.19
C GLN A 168 -2.78 -7.37 -12.69
N ILE A 169 -3.97 -7.55 -12.10
CA ILE A 169 -4.19 -7.41 -10.66
C ILE A 169 -3.38 -8.45 -9.90
N ARG A 170 -3.39 -9.71 -10.35
CA ARG A 170 -2.64 -10.81 -9.74
C ARG A 170 -1.14 -10.55 -9.78
N ASP A 171 -0.61 -10.07 -10.89
CA ASP A 171 0.80 -9.74 -11.03
C ASP A 171 1.18 -8.50 -10.21
N ALA A 172 0.28 -7.51 -10.09
CA ALA A 172 0.46 -6.40 -9.16
C ALA A 172 0.50 -6.88 -7.69
N ILE A 173 -0.39 -7.81 -7.29
CA ILE A 173 -0.39 -8.39 -5.95
C ILE A 173 0.91 -9.16 -5.70
N LYS A 174 1.35 -10.02 -6.63
CA LYS A 174 2.63 -10.72 -6.52
C LYS A 174 3.81 -9.77 -6.42
N GLY A 175 3.81 -8.69 -7.21
CA GLY A 175 4.84 -7.65 -7.16
C GLY A 175 4.89 -6.92 -5.82
N LEU A 176 3.73 -6.67 -5.21
CA LEU A 176 3.63 -6.08 -3.87
C LEU A 176 4.08 -7.05 -2.78
N GLU A 177 3.73 -8.33 -2.91
CA GLU A 177 4.08 -9.37 -1.95
C GLU A 177 5.59 -9.64 -1.95
N VAL A 178 6.22 -9.82 -3.11
CA VAL A 178 7.65 -10.16 -3.18
C VAL A 178 8.56 -8.94 -3.01
N GLY A 179 8.17 -7.77 -3.53
CA GLY A 179 9.05 -6.60 -3.58
C GLY A 179 9.19 -5.81 -2.28
N GLY A 180 8.22 -5.91 -1.35
CA GLY A 180 8.24 -5.16 -0.08
C GLY A 180 8.83 -5.93 1.11
N ILE A 181 8.89 -7.25 1.02
CA ILE A 181 9.34 -8.10 2.14
C ILE A 181 10.82 -7.89 2.42
N ASP A 182 11.65 -7.78 1.38
CA ASP A 182 13.11 -7.72 1.53
C ASP A 182 13.56 -6.52 2.38
N LEU A 183 13.11 -5.30 2.06
CA LEU A 183 13.54 -4.11 2.81
C LEU A 183 13.02 -4.11 4.25
N THR A 184 11.80 -4.62 4.46
CA THR A 184 11.22 -4.77 5.81
C THR A 184 12.01 -5.78 6.63
N LEU A 185 12.40 -6.91 6.03
CA LEU A 185 13.22 -7.94 6.66
C LEU A 185 14.61 -7.39 7.03
N PHE A 186 15.23 -6.60 6.15
CA PHE A 186 16.50 -5.93 6.47
C PHE A 186 16.33 -4.95 7.63
N GLY A 187 15.28 -4.12 7.62
CA GLY A 187 14.99 -3.19 8.73
C GLY A 187 14.83 -3.91 10.07
N LEU A 188 14.11 -5.04 10.08
CA LEU A 188 13.96 -5.92 11.24
C LEU A 188 15.28 -6.55 11.68
N LEU A 189 16.08 -7.05 10.73
CA LEU A 189 17.40 -7.62 11.01
C LEU A 189 18.31 -6.57 11.67
N TRP A 190 18.31 -5.34 11.14
CA TRP A 190 19.08 -4.23 11.70
C TRP A 190 18.66 -3.84 13.11
N LEU A 191 17.35 -3.75 13.32
CA LEU A 191 16.79 -3.48 14.63
C LEU A 191 17.18 -4.59 15.62
N PHE A 192 17.09 -5.86 15.20
CA PHE A 192 17.49 -7.00 16.02
C PHE A 192 18.99 -6.97 16.38
N VAL A 193 19.87 -6.74 15.40
CA VAL A 193 21.32 -6.62 15.64
C VAL A 193 21.62 -5.45 16.58
N GLY A 194 21.01 -4.29 16.34
CA GLY A 194 21.14 -3.12 17.22
C GLY A 194 20.69 -3.42 18.65
N MET A 195 19.54 -4.08 18.81
CA MET A 195 18.98 -4.47 20.11
C MET A 195 19.86 -5.46 20.86
N VAL A 196 20.44 -6.45 20.16
CA VAL A 196 21.39 -7.40 20.76
C VAL A 196 22.66 -6.67 21.19
N MET A 197 23.17 -5.75 20.37
CA MET A 197 24.36 -4.96 20.73
C MET A 197 24.11 -4.04 21.93
N THR A 198 22.95 -3.38 22.01
CA THR A 198 22.64 -2.47 23.13
C THR A 198 22.35 -3.24 24.43
N THR A 199 21.60 -4.34 24.36
CA THR A 199 21.19 -5.13 25.53
C THR A 199 22.28 -6.09 25.99
N GLY A 200 23.00 -6.70 25.05
CA GLY A 200 24.08 -7.66 25.30
C GLY A 200 25.45 -7.03 25.48
N THR A 201 25.55 -5.70 25.64
CA THR A 201 26.81 -4.98 25.85
C THR A 201 27.74 -5.67 26.86
N PRO A 202 27.31 -6.06 28.09
CA PRO A 202 28.24 -6.64 29.07
C PRO A 202 28.87 -7.97 28.61
N GLU A 203 28.07 -8.84 27.99
CA GLU A 203 28.55 -10.14 27.48
C GLU A 203 29.46 -9.97 26.26
N LEU A 204 29.10 -9.03 25.37
CA LEU A 204 29.93 -8.67 24.21
C LEU A 204 31.28 -8.09 24.65
N CYS A 205 31.28 -7.30 25.73
CA CYS A 205 32.49 -6.73 26.30
C CYS A 205 33.42 -7.79 26.91
N MET A 206 32.88 -8.90 27.44
CA MET A 206 33.70 -10.04 27.86
C MET A 206 34.35 -10.76 26.68
N VAL A 207 33.66 -10.85 25.54
CA VAL A 207 34.18 -11.53 24.33
C VAL A 207 35.20 -10.66 23.59
N LEU A 208 35.03 -9.33 23.63
CA LEU A 208 35.87 -8.36 22.93
C LEU A 208 37.05 -7.84 23.75
N ASP A 209 37.30 -8.41 24.94
CA ASP A 209 38.31 -7.94 25.90
C ASP A 209 38.23 -6.42 26.12
N CYS A 210 37.01 -5.91 26.35
CA CYS A 210 36.82 -4.47 26.56
C CYS A 210 37.62 -4.00 27.78
N ILE A 211 38.33 -2.89 27.60
CA ILE A 211 39.04 -2.26 28.70
C ILE A 211 37.96 -1.69 29.63
N PRO A 212 37.86 -2.16 30.90
CA PRO A 212 36.89 -1.62 31.82
C PRO A 212 37.15 -0.12 31.89
N GLN A 213 36.10 0.67 31.66
CA GLN A 213 36.19 2.11 31.85
C GLN A 213 36.54 2.30 33.32
N GLU A 214 37.82 2.51 33.63
CA GLU A 214 38.27 2.84 34.98
C GLU A 214 37.35 3.95 35.42
N ALA A 215 36.47 3.62 36.38
CA ALA A 215 35.38 4.50 36.79
C ALA A 215 36.03 5.85 37.04
N ALA A 216 35.78 6.81 36.13
CA ALA A 216 36.50 8.07 36.08
C ALA A 216 36.60 8.54 37.52
N PRO A 217 37.83 8.66 38.08
CA PRO A 217 38.07 8.63 39.51
C PRO A 217 37.05 9.54 40.11
N VAL A 218 36.05 8.97 40.83
CA VAL A 218 34.89 9.69 41.33
C VAL A 218 35.48 10.94 41.90
N GLN A 219 35.27 12.06 41.20
CA GLN A 219 35.95 13.29 41.52
C GLN A 219 35.44 13.54 42.94
N LYS A 220 36.29 13.27 43.93
CA LYS A 220 36.09 13.66 45.32
C LYS A 220 36.27 15.18 45.36
N ASP A 221 35.64 15.88 44.42
CA ASP A 221 35.39 17.28 44.47
C ASP A 221 34.41 17.41 45.61
N GLU A 222 35.00 17.78 46.74
CA GLU A 222 34.38 18.59 47.76
C GLU A 222 33.12 17.92 48.32
N ALA A 223 33.20 17.25 49.46
CA ALA A 223 33.05 17.98 50.72
C ALA A 223 32.16 19.24 50.57
N ARG A 224 30.98 19.08 49.93
CA ARG A 224 29.85 19.99 50.04
C ARG A 224 29.49 19.93 51.49
N THR A 225 30.10 20.85 52.24
CA THR A 225 29.68 21.30 53.55
C THR A 225 28.18 21.48 53.44
N ILE A 226 27.42 20.50 53.90
CA ILE A 226 25.98 20.60 54.05
C ILE A 226 25.82 21.73 55.06
N ARG A 227 25.62 22.96 54.58
CA ARG A 227 25.16 24.06 55.41
C ARG A 227 23.76 23.66 55.86
N VAL A 228 23.70 23.09 57.05
CA VAL A 228 22.44 22.88 57.77
C VAL A 228 21.82 24.26 57.95
N PRO A 229 20.61 24.53 57.43
CA PRO A 229 19.95 25.81 57.64
C PRO A 229 19.68 25.97 59.14
N ALA A 230 20.12 27.08 59.72
CA ALA A 230 19.85 27.42 61.11
C ALA A 230 18.33 27.59 61.30
N TRP A 231 17.75 26.80 62.22
CA TRP A 231 16.35 26.92 62.59
C TRP A 231 16.12 28.19 63.42
N PRO A 232 15.05 28.97 63.16
CA PRO A 232 14.72 30.14 63.95
C PRO A 232 14.25 29.71 65.34
N SER A 233 14.94 30.17 66.38
CA SER A 233 14.54 29.95 67.78
C SER A 233 13.19 30.63 68.05
N VAL A 234 12.19 29.84 68.42
CA VAL A 234 10.89 30.31 68.91
C VAL A 234 11.11 31.05 70.23
N ARG A 235 10.77 32.34 70.27
CA ARG A 235 10.69 33.13 71.51
C ARG A 235 9.33 32.87 72.15
N THR A 236 9.34 32.28 73.34
CA THR A 236 8.22 32.23 74.29
C THR A 236 8.10 33.54 75.03
#